data_AF-Q8KBT3-F1
#
_entry.id   AF-Q8KBT3-F1
#
_cell.length_a   1.000
_cell.length_b   1.000
_cell.length_c   1.000
_cell.angle_alpha   90.00
_cell.angle_beta   90.00
_cell.angle_gamma   90.00
#
_symmetry.space_group_name_H-M   'P 1'
#
loop_
_entity.id
_entity.type
_entity.pdbx_description
1 polymer ?
#
loop_
_entity_poly.entity_id
_entity_poly.type
_entity_poly.pdbx_seq_one_letter_code
_entity_poly.pdbx_strand_id
1 'polypeptide(L)'
;MLKDALGEWRGSEEEITRQIEADPVNAQAWASRAGVRSAAGDFEGALGDLTMAIELGLRFRERIIAYGNRGIIRSETGDYDGAIEDFSAVIEARPRKSIMKAALVQRALAKEKFGDKEGSAADRRLARILSPDLNKQTTKK
;
A
#
# COMPACT_ATOMS: atom_id res chain seq x y z
N MET A 1 -17.31 2.75 21.26
CA MET A 1 -16.15 3.01 20.38
C MET A 1 -15.65 1.73 19.69
N LEU A 2 -15.03 0.76 20.38
CA LEU A 2 -14.56 -0.48 19.71
C LEU A 2 -15.69 -1.38 19.18
N LYS A 3 -16.76 -1.54 19.96
CA LYS A 3 -17.92 -2.37 19.56
C LYS A 3 -18.68 -1.79 18.35
N ASP A 4 -18.73 -0.46 18.26
CA ASP A 4 -19.41 0.25 17.17
C ASP A 4 -18.59 0.15 15.88
N ALA A 5 -17.26 0.35 15.96
CA ALA A 5 -16.34 0.16 14.84
C ALA A 5 -16.36 -1.29 14.29
N LEU A 6 -16.38 -2.29 15.18
CA LEU A 6 -16.52 -3.69 14.79
C LEU A 6 -17.86 -3.98 14.10
N GLY A 7 -18.94 -3.32 14.52
CA GLY A 7 -20.25 -3.43 13.87
C GLY A 7 -20.27 -2.80 12.48
N GLU A 8 -19.66 -1.63 12.33
CA GLU A 8 -19.54 -0.92 11.05
C GLU A 8 -18.66 -1.69 10.05
N TRP A 9 -17.54 -2.29 10.49
CA TRP A 9 -16.68 -3.11 9.62
C TRP A 9 -17.40 -4.38 9.16
N ARG A 10 -18.08 -5.09 10.06
CA ARG A 10 -18.81 -6.33 9.71
C ARG A 10 -19.95 -6.07 8.74
N GLY A 11 -20.75 -5.03 8.99
CA GLY A 11 -21.82 -4.63 8.07
C GLY A 11 -21.28 -4.23 6.69
N SER A 12 -20.13 -3.55 6.64
CA SER A 12 -19.47 -3.17 5.38
C SER A 12 -18.92 -4.38 4.63
N GLU A 13 -18.29 -5.34 5.33
CA GLU A 13 -17.73 -6.55 4.71
C GLU A 13 -18.81 -7.44 4.10
N GLU A 14 -19.93 -7.65 4.80
CA GLU A 14 -21.05 -8.47 4.32
C GLU A 14 -21.69 -7.89 3.05
N GLU A 15 -21.87 -6.56 2.99
CA GLU A 15 -22.39 -5.88 1.81
C GLU A 15 -21.43 -6.00 0.62
N ILE A 16 -20.13 -5.76 0.83
CA ILE A 16 -19.13 -5.89 -0.24
C ILE A 16 -19.00 -7.35 -0.69
N THR A 17 -19.15 -8.32 0.21
CA THR A 17 -19.13 -9.75 -0.14
C THR A 17 -20.29 -10.11 -1.07
N ARG A 18 -21.50 -9.61 -0.80
CA ARG A 18 -22.64 -9.78 -1.72
C ARG A 18 -22.38 -9.16 -3.10
N GLN A 19 -21.67 -8.03 -3.17
CA GLN A 19 -21.27 -7.42 -4.45
C GLN A 19 -20.27 -8.29 -5.22
N ILE A 20 -19.29 -8.89 -4.52
CA ILE A 20 -18.32 -9.81 -5.12
C ILE A 20 -19.01 -11.09 -5.60
N GLU A 21 -19.98 -11.63 -4.85
CA GLU A 21 -20.75 -12.79 -5.29
C GLU A 21 -21.60 -12.51 -6.54
N ALA A 22 -22.16 -11.31 -6.64
CA ALA A 22 -22.94 -10.88 -7.79
C ALA A 22 -22.07 -10.56 -9.03
N ASP A 23 -20.87 -10.00 -8.82
CA ASP A 23 -19.89 -9.70 -9.88
C ASP A 23 -18.46 -10.02 -9.41
N PRO A 24 -18.00 -11.28 -9.58
CA PRO A 24 -16.68 -11.70 -9.10
C PRO A 24 -15.51 -11.03 -9.81
N VAL A 25 -15.72 -10.45 -10.98
CA VAL A 25 -14.66 -9.77 -11.75
C VAL A 25 -14.55 -8.28 -11.42
N ASN A 26 -15.38 -7.78 -10.50
CA ASN A 26 -15.31 -6.42 -10.01
C ASN A 26 -14.08 -6.22 -9.09
N ALA A 27 -12.93 -5.93 -9.69
CA ALA A 27 -11.67 -5.67 -9.00
C ALA A 27 -11.80 -4.61 -7.87
N GLN A 28 -12.68 -3.62 -8.04
CA GLN A 28 -12.85 -2.57 -7.03
C GLN A 28 -13.55 -3.09 -5.78
N ALA A 29 -14.49 -4.03 -5.90
CA ALA A 29 -15.16 -4.63 -4.74
C ALA A 29 -14.16 -5.43 -3.89
N TRP A 30 -13.28 -6.21 -4.53
CA TRP A 30 -12.17 -6.89 -3.84
C TRP A 30 -11.25 -5.92 -3.11
N ALA A 31 -10.80 -4.84 -3.77
CA ALA A 31 -9.94 -3.83 -3.14
C ALA A 31 -10.64 -3.13 -1.95
N SER A 32 -11.94 -2.86 -2.06
CA SER A 32 -12.74 -2.29 -0.98
C SER A 32 -12.84 -3.24 0.22
N ARG A 33 -13.10 -4.53 -0.02
CA ARG A 33 -13.16 -5.53 1.07
C ARG A 33 -11.83 -5.68 1.78
N ALA A 34 -10.73 -5.65 1.03
CA ALA A 34 -9.40 -5.69 1.63
C ALA A 34 -9.15 -4.52 2.60
N GLY A 35 -9.62 -3.32 2.27
CA GLY A 35 -9.52 -2.16 3.16
C GLY A 35 -10.27 -2.36 4.47
N VAL A 36 -11.48 -2.92 4.40
CA VAL A 36 -12.29 -3.25 5.60
C VAL A 36 -11.60 -4.33 6.45
N ARG A 37 -11.13 -5.40 5.83
CA ARG A 37 -10.41 -6.50 6.52
C ARG A 37 -9.13 -6.02 7.17
N SER A 38 -8.34 -5.21 6.48
CA SER A 38 -7.13 -4.60 7.03
C SER A 38 -7.44 -3.72 8.25
N ALA A 39 -8.49 -2.90 8.20
CA ALA A 39 -8.92 -2.10 9.34
C ALA A 39 -9.39 -2.96 10.54
N ALA A 40 -9.97 -4.13 10.26
CA ALA A 40 -10.37 -5.11 11.26
C ALA A 40 -9.21 -5.98 11.79
N GLY A 41 -8.00 -5.84 11.23
CA GLY A 41 -6.83 -6.66 11.58
C GLY A 41 -6.78 -8.04 10.91
N ASP A 42 -7.70 -8.34 10.01
CA ASP A 42 -7.65 -9.53 9.15
C ASP A 42 -6.68 -9.28 7.98
N PHE A 43 -5.39 -9.35 8.28
CA PHE A 43 -4.33 -9.13 7.31
C PHE A 43 -4.27 -10.22 6.24
N GLU A 44 -4.55 -11.48 6.60
CA GLU A 44 -4.53 -12.60 5.64
C GLU A 44 -5.64 -12.43 4.59
N GLY A 45 -6.87 -12.16 5.03
CA GLY A 45 -7.99 -11.90 4.13
C GLY A 45 -7.78 -10.64 3.28
N ALA A 46 -7.19 -9.58 3.86
CA ALA A 46 -6.86 -8.37 3.12
C ALA A 46 -5.79 -8.60 2.02
N LEU A 47 -4.76 -9.39 2.30
CA LEU A 47 -3.73 -9.75 1.31
C LEU A 47 -4.31 -10.56 0.15
N GLY A 48 -5.20 -11.52 0.45
CA GLY A 48 -5.92 -12.29 -0.57
C GLY A 48 -6.77 -11.40 -1.47
N ASP A 49 -7.56 -10.51 -0.87
CA ASP A 49 -8.45 -9.61 -1.61
C ASP A 49 -7.66 -8.57 -2.45
N LEU A 50 -6.56 -8.01 -1.93
CA LEU A 50 -5.69 -7.12 -2.72
C LEU A 50 -5.06 -7.82 -3.91
N THR A 51 -4.65 -9.09 -3.73
CA THR A 51 -4.07 -9.89 -4.81
C THR A 51 -5.09 -10.13 -5.91
N MET A 52 -6.31 -10.56 -5.54
CA MET A 52 -7.40 -10.75 -6.49
C MET A 52 -7.75 -9.46 -7.22
N ALA A 53 -7.85 -8.32 -6.51
CA ALA A 53 -8.12 -7.03 -7.14
C ALA A 53 -7.06 -6.65 -8.18
N ILE A 54 -5.77 -6.84 -7.86
CA ILE A 54 -4.66 -6.55 -8.78
C ILE A 54 -4.73 -7.44 -10.02
N GLU A 55 -4.99 -8.75 -9.85
CA GLU A 55 -5.10 -9.74 -10.94
C GLU A 55 -6.28 -9.47 -11.88
N LEU A 56 -7.43 -9.06 -11.33
CA LEU A 56 -8.63 -8.72 -12.08
C LEU A 56 -8.51 -7.41 -12.89
N GLY A 57 -7.47 -6.61 -12.62
CA GLY A 57 -7.17 -5.41 -13.40
C GLY A 57 -7.78 -4.14 -12.82
N LEU A 58 -7.12 -3.59 -11.80
CA LEU A 58 -7.42 -2.24 -11.33
C LEU A 58 -6.99 -1.17 -12.32
N ARG A 59 -7.76 -0.08 -12.36
CA ARG A 59 -7.36 1.17 -13.00
C ARG A 59 -6.03 1.67 -12.40
N PHE A 60 -5.29 2.44 -13.19
CA PHE A 60 -3.89 2.78 -12.88
C PHE A 60 -3.66 3.34 -11.46
N ARG A 61 -4.53 4.24 -10.98
CA ARG A 61 -4.36 4.86 -9.65
C ARG A 61 -4.67 3.88 -8.53
N GLU A 62 -5.76 3.14 -8.70
CA GLU A 62 -6.27 2.15 -7.78
C GLU A 62 -5.27 0.99 -7.65
N ARG A 63 -4.63 0.59 -8.76
CA ARG A 63 -3.57 -0.42 -8.76
C ARG A 63 -2.34 0.02 -7.95
N ILE A 64 -1.91 1.27 -8.10
CA ILE A 64 -0.81 1.82 -7.30
C ILE A 64 -1.15 1.81 -5.80
N ILE A 65 -2.38 2.17 -5.44
CA ILE A 65 -2.85 2.14 -4.05
C ILE A 65 -2.88 0.70 -3.52
N ALA A 66 -3.37 -0.26 -4.31
CA ALA A 66 -3.43 -1.65 -3.93
C ALA A 66 -2.04 -2.24 -3.67
N TYR A 67 -1.06 -1.99 -4.55
CA TYR A 67 0.33 -2.39 -4.30
C TYR A 67 0.89 -1.73 -3.04
N GLY A 68 0.66 -0.42 -2.84
CA GLY A 68 1.12 0.28 -1.63
C GLY A 68 0.55 -0.32 -0.34
N ASN A 69 -0.75 -0.61 -0.32
CA ASN A 69 -1.42 -1.21 0.84
C ASN A 69 -0.95 -2.64 1.08
N ARG A 70 -0.81 -3.46 0.02
CA ARG A 70 -0.33 -4.84 0.14
C ARG A 70 1.10 -4.89 0.66
N GLY A 71 1.96 -3.99 0.19
CA GLY A 71 3.33 -3.84 0.68
C GLY A 71 3.42 -3.41 2.15
N ILE A 72 2.51 -2.54 2.62
CA ILE A 72 2.44 -2.17 4.03
C ILE A 72 2.06 -3.38 4.88
N ILE A 73 0.99 -4.08 4.51
CA ILE A 73 0.51 -5.25 5.28
C ILE A 73 1.59 -6.34 5.30
N ARG A 74 2.22 -6.64 4.15
CA ARG A 74 3.33 -7.60 4.07
C ARG A 74 4.50 -7.21 4.97
N SER A 75 4.86 -5.93 5.02
CA SER A 75 5.91 -5.46 5.93
C SER A 75 5.52 -5.59 7.41
N GLU A 76 4.24 -5.42 7.75
CA GLU A 76 3.74 -5.58 9.13
C GLU A 76 3.68 -7.04 9.55
N THR A 77 3.36 -7.95 8.63
CA THR A 77 3.30 -9.40 8.87
C THR A 77 4.64 -10.11 8.69
N GLY A 78 5.71 -9.38 8.36
CA GLY A 78 7.07 -9.90 8.26
C GLY A 78 7.49 -10.46 6.89
N ASP A 79 6.63 -10.36 5.88
CA ASP A 79 6.96 -10.64 4.48
C ASP A 79 7.67 -9.43 3.85
N TYR A 80 8.93 -9.22 4.27
CA TYR A 80 9.69 -8.06 3.80
C TYR A 80 10.06 -8.14 2.31
N ASP A 81 10.24 -9.35 1.77
CA ASP A 81 10.58 -9.55 0.37
C ASP A 81 9.38 -9.16 -0.53
N GLY A 82 8.19 -9.70 -0.23
CA GLY A 82 6.96 -9.34 -0.94
C GLY A 82 6.60 -7.85 -0.78
N ALA A 83 6.92 -7.24 0.37
CA ALA A 83 6.77 -5.80 0.54
C ALA A 83 7.72 -4.99 -0.37
N ILE A 84 8.96 -5.43 -0.55
CA ILE A 84 9.93 -4.80 -1.45
C ILE A 84 9.45 -4.85 -2.89
N GLU A 85 8.91 -5.99 -3.33
CA GLU A 85 8.32 -6.15 -4.66
C GLU A 85 7.16 -5.17 -4.88
N ASP A 86 6.21 -5.12 -3.95
CA ASP A 86 5.03 -4.26 -4.05
C ASP A 86 5.39 -2.76 -4.09
N PHE A 87 6.32 -2.31 -3.23
CA PHE A 87 6.77 -0.92 -3.29
C PHE A 87 7.59 -0.62 -4.55
N SER A 88 8.28 -1.63 -5.11
CA SER A 88 8.98 -1.48 -6.40
C SER A 88 7.98 -1.27 -7.54
N ALA A 89 6.89 -2.03 -7.58
CA ALA A 89 5.81 -1.83 -8.54
C ALA A 89 5.20 -0.42 -8.46
N VAL A 90 5.05 0.14 -7.25
CA VAL A 90 4.63 1.53 -7.07
C VAL A 90 5.64 2.51 -7.67
N ILE A 91 6.94 2.32 -7.44
CA ILE A 91 7.99 3.21 -7.94
C ILE A 91 8.10 3.15 -9.47
N GLU A 92 8.03 1.94 -10.04
CA GLU A 92 8.11 1.67 -11.48
C GLU A 92 6.95 2.29 -12.26
N ALA A 93 5.78 2.41 -11.63
CA ALA A 93 4.64 3.12 -12.19
C ALA A 93 4.87 4.65 -12.36
N ARG A 94 6.01 5.18 -11.90
CA ARG A 94 6.39 6.60 -11.96
C ARG A 94 5.27 7.53 -11.45
N PRO A 95 4.79 7.35 -10.21
CA PRO A 95 3.70 8.15 -9.67
C PRO A 95 4.20 9.57 -9.35
N ARG A 96 3.27 10.43 -8.89
CA ARG A 96 3.63 11.77 -8.41
C ARG A 96 4.71 11.67 -7.33
N LYS A 97 5.57 12.70 -7.24
CA LYS A 97 6.72 12.75 -6.32
C LYS A 97 6.38 12.39 -4.87
N SER A 98 5.21 12.80 -4.37
CA SER A 98 4.76 12.49 -3.01
C SER A 98 4.55 10.99 -2.79
N ILE A 99 3.89 10.31 -3.72
CA ILE A 99 3.65 8.87 -3.68
C ILE A 99 4.97 8.11 -3.86
N MET A 100 5.79 8.54 -4.82
CA MET A 100 7.11 7.94 -5.06
C MET A 100 8.00 8.02 -3.81
N LYS A 101 8.00 9.18 -3.13
CA LYS A 101 8.72 9.36 -1.87
C LYS A 101 8.20 8.42 -0.78
N ALA A 102 6.88 8.31 -0.60
CA ALA A 102 6.30 7.41 0.39
C ALA A 102 6.70 5.95 0.13
N ALA A 103 6.61 5.50 -1.12
CA ALA A 103 7.02 4.14 -1.51
C ALA A 103 8.51 3.89 -1.29
N LEU A 104 9.39 4.86 -1.63
CA LEU A 104 10.83 4.75 -1.34
C LEU A 104 11.12 4.65 0.15
N VAL A 105 10.41 5.41 0.99
CA VAL A 105 10.58 5.34 2.45
C VAL A 105 10.16 3.95 2.95
N GLN A 106 9.00 3.45 2.55
CA GLN A 106 8.53 2.15 2.99
C GLN A 106 9.40 1.00 2.47
N ARG A 107 9.83 1.06 1.20
CA ARG A 107 10.78 0.08 0.66
C ARG A 107 12.12 0.11 1.37
N ALA A 108 12.61 1.28 1.79
CA ALA A 108 13.83 1.37 2.57
C ALA A 108 13.70 0.69 3.94
N LEU A 109 12.54 0.83 4.60
CA LEU A 109 12.27 0.16 5.87
C LEU A 109 12.19 -1.36 5.69
N ALA A 110 11.47 -1.82 4.67
CA ALA A 110 11.38 -3.25 4.34
C ALA A 110 12.76 -3.84 4.02
N LYS A 111 13.57 -3.18 3.19
CA LYS A 111 14.95 -3.58 2.87
C LYS A 111 15.84 -3.67 4.11
N GLU A 112 15.73 -2.71 5.02
CA GLU A 112 16.50 -2.73 6.26
C GLU A 112 16.12 -3.93 7.14
N LYS A 113 14.81 -4.26 7.24
CA LYS A 113 14.32 -5.43 7.96
C LYS A 113 14.70 -6.75 7.28
N PHE A 114 14.77 -6.77 5.95
CA PHE A 114 15.25 -7.89 5.15
C PHE A 114 16.77 -8.09 5.25
N GLY A 115 17.52 -7.04 5.62
CA GLY A 115 18.98 -7.06 5.75
C GLY A 115 19.75 -6.33 4.64
N ASP A 116 19.06 -5.80 3.63
CA ASP A 116 19.62 -4.98 2.54
C ASP A 116 19.85 -3.53 2.99
N LYS A 117 20.93 -3.33 3.75
CA LYS A 117 21.32 -2.01 4.27
C LYS A 117 21.71 -1.04 3.16
N GLU A 118 22.36 -1.52 2.10
CA GLU A 118 22.83 -0.69 0.99
C GLU A 118 21.66 -0.16 0.15
N GLY A 119 20.72 -1.03 -0.21
CA GLY A 119 19.51 -0.67 -0.92
C GLY A 119 18.58 0.21 -0.09
N SER A 120 18.48 -0.03 1.23
CA SER A 120 17.78 0.90 2.14
C SER A 120 18.40 2.30 2.12
N ALA A 121 19.73 2.39 2.23
CA ALA A 121 20.42 3.67 2.17
C ALA A 121 20.23 4.37 0.81
N ALA A 122 20.21 3.62 -0.29
CA ALA A 122 19.93 4.16 -1.62
C ALA A 122 18.51 4.75 -1.72
N ASP A 123 17.49 4.02 -1.27
CA ASP A 123 16.10 4.49 -1.30
C ASP A 123 15.90 5.73 -0.42
N ARG A 124 16.52 5.78 0.78
CA ARG A 124 16.50 6.97 1.65
C ARG A 124 17.15 8.19 0.98
N ARG A 125 18.24 8.02 0.22
CA ARG A 125 18.87 9.10 -0.54
C ARG A 125 17.93 9.64 -1.62
N LEU A 126 17.29 8.76 -2.39
CA LEU A 126 16.31 9.15 -3.42
C LEU A 126 15.10 9.87 -2.81
N ALA A 127 14.54 9.37 -1.72
CA ALA A 127 13.41 10.00 -1.02
C ALA A 127 13.74 11.43 -0.54
N ARG A 128 14.98 11.69 -0.12
CA ARG A 128 15.46 13.02 0.27
C ARG A 128 15.52 13.98 -0.92
N ILE A 129 16.01 13.52 -2.07
CA ILE A 129 16.06 14.34 -3.30
C ILE A 129 14.65 14.74 -3.76
N LEU A 130 13.66 13.87 -3.59
CA LEU A 130 12.26 14.16 -3.87
C LEU A 130 11.64 15.20 -2.91
N SER A 131 12.35 15.58 -1.85
CA SER A 131 12.00 16.64 -0.91
C SER A 131 12.92 17.84 -1.13
N PRO A 132 12.75 18.68 -2.17
CA PRO A 132 13.47 19.94 -2.20
C PRO A 132 13.00 20.77 -0.99
N ASP A 133 13.94 21.10 -0.11
CA ASP A 133 13.73 22.02 1.01
C ASP A 133 12.90 23.22 0.56
N LEU A 134 11.71 23.40 1.14
CA LEU A 134 10.94 24.64 0.99
C LEU A 134 11.65 25.84 1.66
N ASN A 135 12.76 25.62 2.37
CA ASN A 135 13.50 26.64 3.11
C ASN A 135 14.73 27.23 2.40
N LYS A 136 14.95 26.96 1.10
CA LYS A 136 16.01 27.65 0.33
C LYS A 136 15.53 28.92 -0.40
N GLN A 137 14.49 29.58 0.09
CA GLN A 137 14.08 30.93 -0.38
C GLN A 137 14.45 32.08 0.56
N THR A 138 15.13 31.86 1.68
CA THR A 138 15.61 32.96 2.54
C THR A 138 17.13 32.90 2.69
N THR A 139 17.86 33.26 1.64
CA THR A 139 19.23 33.82 1.71
C THR A 139 19.75 34.06 0.30
N LYS A 140 19.17 35.01 -0.44
CA LYS A 140 19.93 35.74 -1.47
C LYS A 140 19.47 37.21 -1.52
N LYS A 141 20.37 38.04 -0.95
CA LYS A 141 20.58 39.48 -1.09
C LYS A 141 19.55 40.41 -0.47
#